data_AF-A0A820K3G8-F1
#
_entry.id   AF-A0A820K3G8-F1
#
_cell.length_a   1.000
_cell.length_b   1.000
_cell.length_c   1.000
_cell.angle_alpha   90.00
_cell.angle_beta   90.00
_cell.angle_gamma   90.00
#
_symmetry.space_group_name_H-M   'P 1'
#
loop_
_entity.id
_entity.type
_entity.pdbx_description
1 polymer ?
#
loop_
_entity_poly.entity_id
_entity_poly.type
_entity_poly.pdbx_seq_one_letter_code
_entity_poly.pdbx_strand_id
1 'polypeptide(L)'
;TVINMYNQKYHGLVDVVQWSFSTLRLVDFTRTRYFQVEALHDCLIRYGDQSEWLGTLDLDEYVVPLPPYETIVDYIHENFGRLIIGSINLWSQFFCNKNASAYTADENDTNHLTIERFTLRAPNRLKRGRQKYLYRPRFVQYLSIHRQVIGLSKEQPSEKHIMLAHYVFMTRLRAMSGCGLNETVEDISVRNRFANKVKDAIETLMNKHYSNRSIL
;
A
#
# COMPACT_ATOMS: atom_id res chain seq x y z
N THR A 1 -2.15 0.87 19.80
CA THR A 1 -1.87 1.24 18.39
C THR A 1 -3.12 1.01 17.56
N VAL A 2 -3.30 1.75 16.46
CA VAL A 2 -4.48 1.63 15.56
C VAL A 2 -4.73 0.18 15.12
N ILE A 3 -3.68 -0.58 14.82
CA ILE A 3 -3.76 -1.99 14.43
C ILE A 3 -4.39 -2.87 15.53
N ASN A 4 -4.07 -2.64 16.80
CA ASN A 4 -4.69 -3.39 17.91
C ASN A 4 -6.18 -3.07 18.04
N MET A 5 -6.60 -1.84 17.77
CA MET A 5 -8.02 -1.49 17.74
C MET A 5 -8.75 -2.21 16.60
N TYR A 6 -8.14 -2.32 15.42
CA TYR A 6 -8.72 -3.09 14.31
C TYR A 6 -8.78 -4.58 14.62
N ASN A 7 -7.75 -5.17 15.22
CA ASN A 7 -7.78 -6.58 15.60
C ASN A 7 -8.83 -6.86 16.69
N GLN A 8 -8.97 -5.99 17.69
CA GLN A 8 -9.99 -6.08 18.74
C GLN A 8 -11.41 -5.90 18.20
N LYS A 9 -11.60 -4.99 17.25
CA LYS A 9 -12.92 -4.68 16.68
C LYS A 9 -13.31 -5.63 15.56
N TYR A 10 -12.34 -6.18 14.83
CA TYR A 10 -12.54 -6.99 13.62
C TYR A 10 -11.64 -8.24 13.63
N HIS A 11 -11.88 -9.11 14.61
CA HIS A 11 -11.16 -10.37 14.77
C HIS A 11 -11.14 -11.18 13.45
N GLY A 12 -9.94 -11.53 12.99
CA GLY A 12 -9.73 -12.35 11.79
C GLY A 12 -9.62 -11.59 10.46
N LEU A 13 -9.82 -10.27 10.45
CA LEU A 13 -9.56 -9.44 9.26
C LEU A 13 -8.08 -9.08 9.14
N VAL A 14 -7.39 -8.89 10.26
CA VAL A 14 -5.98 -8.49 10.34
C VAL A 14 -5.24 -9.49 11.21
N ASP A 15 -4.16 -10.06 10.67
CA ASP A 15 -3.20 -10.83 11.46
C ASP A 15 -2.04 -9.93 11.88
N VAL A 16 -1.79 -9.85 13.19
CA VAL A 16 -0.74 -8.97 13.74
C VAL A 16 0.46 -9.83 14.11
N VAL A 17 1.46 -9.84 13.23
CA VAL A 17 2.70 -10.58 13.46
C VAL A 17 3.60 -9.81 14.44
N GLN A 18 3.86 -10.41 15.60
CA GLN A 18 4.80 -9.88 16.58
C GLN A 18 6.20 -10.38 16.23
N TRP A 19 7.03 -9.52 15.64
CA TRP A 19 8.43 -9.84 15.41
C TRP A 19 9.30 -9.48 16.61
N SER A 20 10.13 -10.43 17.04
CA SER A 20 11.13 -10.26 18.10
C SER A 20 12.55 -10.21 17.51
N PHE A 21 12.80 -9.26 16.62
CA PHE A 21 14.14 -9.11 16.03
C PHE A 21 15.16 -8.77 17.12
N SER A 22 16.24 -9.53 17.20
CA SER A 22 17.34 -9.23 18.11
C SER A 22 17.96 -7.89 17.73
N THR A 23 17.76 -6.87 18.57
CA THR A 23 18.39 -5.55 18.38
C THR A 23 19.89 -5.69 18.61
N LEU A 24 20.66 -5.93 17.54
CA LEU A 24 22.12 -5.79 17.59
C LEU A 24 22.44 -4.31 17.79
N ARG A 25 22.74 -3.92 19.05
CA ARG A 25 22.97 -2.53 19.51
C ARG A 25 24.09 -1.77 18.78
N LEU A 26 24.89 -2.44 17.95
CA LEU A 26 26.08 -1.87 17.32
C LEU A 26 25.85 -1.31 15.92
N VAL A 27 24.61 -1.03 15.52
CA VAL A 27 24.39 -0.66 14.13
C VAL A 27 23.31 0.39 13.90
N ASP A 28 23.84 1.60 13.98
CA ASP A 28 23.57 2.82 13.24
C ASP A 28 22.51 2.78 12.13
N PHE A 29 21.84 3.91 11.98
CA PHE A 29 20.67 4.24 11.14
C PHE A 29 20.64 3.71 9.69
N THR A 30 21.73 3.16 9.17
CA THR A 30 21.77 2.42 7.90
C THR A 30 21.26 0.97 8.01
N ARG A 31 21.19 0.39 9.22
CA ARG A 31 20.66 -0.96 9.50
C ARG A 31 19.17 -1.06 9.85
N THR A 32 18.43 0.04 9.94
CA THR A 32 16.95 0.03 10.06
C THR A 32 16.26 -0.65 8.86
N ARG A 33 16.99 -1.04 7.82
CA ARG A 33 16.46 -1.83 6.71
C ARG A 33 16.54 -3.34 6.92
N TYR A 34 17.38 -3.85 7.82
CA TYR A 34 17.54 -5.30 8.01
C TYR A 34 16.30 -5.93 8.64
N PHE A 35 15.71 -5.30 9.67
CA PHE A 35 14.46 -5.80 10.24
C PHE A 35 13.31 -5.77 9.23
N GLN A 36 13.29 -4.79 8.32
CA GLN A 36 12.27 -4.75 7.25
C GLN A 36 12.45 -5.94 6.32
N VAL A 37 13.69 -6.22 5.94
CA VAL A 37 14.02 -7.39 5.11
C VAL A 37 13.64 -8.69 5.84
N GLU A 38 13.98 -8.84 7.11
CA GLU A 38 13.63 -10.04 7.90
C GLU A 38 12.11 -10.21 8.04
N ALA A 39 11.38 -9.13 8.36
CA ALA A 39 9.91 -9.12 8.41
C ALA A 39 9.28 -9.53 7.07
N LEU A 40 9.80 -9.00 5.96
CA LEU A 40 9.32 -9.33 4.63
C LEU A 40 9.55 -10.81 4.28
N HIS A 41 10.70 -11.37 4.65
CA HIS A 41 10.99 -12.78 4.40
C HIS A 41 10.20 -13.71 5.33
N ASP A 42 9.97 -13.33 6.58
CA ASP A 42 9.07 -14.06 7.48
C ASP A 42 7.64 -14.11 6.92
N CYS A 43 7.12 -12.98 6.41
CA CYS A 43 5.84 -12.96 5.69
C CYS A 43 5.85 -13.84 4.43
N LEU A 44 6.93 -13.79 3.65
CA LEU A 44 7.07 -14.63 2.45
C LEU A 44 7.02 -16.12 2.80
N ILE A 45 7.69 -16.54 3.88
CA ILE A 45 7.71 -17.94 4.33
C ILE A 45 6.33 -18.35 4.87
N ARG A 46 5.68 -17.51 5.67
CA ARG A 46 4.38 -17.84 6.29
C ARG A 46 3.25 -17.96 5.29
N TYR A 47 3.18 -17.02 4.33
CA TYR A 47 2.02 -16.85 3.45
C TYR A 47 2.31 -17.21 1.99
N GLY A 48 3.57 -17.48 1.64
CA GLY A 48 3.99 -17.70 0.25
C GLY A 48 3.34 -18.90 -0.41
N ASP A 49 3.17 -20.00 0.33
CA ASP A 49 2.51 -21.21 -0.17
C ASP A 49 0.98 -21.08 -0.27
N GLN A 50 0.41 -20.07 0.38
CA GLN A 50 -1.04 -19.82 0.43
C GLN A 50 -1.48 -18.69 -0.51
N SER A 51 -0.53 -17.99 -1.14
CA SER A 51 -0.80 -16.78 -1.90
C SER A 51 -0.19 -16.88 -3.30
N GLU A 52 -1.00 -16.68 -4.34
CA GLU A 52 -0.46 -16.54 -5.70
C GLU A 52 0.39 -15.26 -5.83
N TRP A 53 -0.08 -14.19 -5.19
CA TRP A 53 0.54 -12.87 -5.19
C TRP A 53 0.66 -12.32 -3.77
N LEU A 54 1.79 -11.67 -3.49
CA LEU A 54 2.06 -11.00 -2.22
C LEU A 54 2.48 -9.55 -2.49
N GLY A 55 1.86 -8.59 -1.81
CA GLY A 55 2.18 -7.17 -1.92
C GLY A 55 2.83 -6.64 -0.65
N THR A 56 3.79 -5.72 -0.78
CA THR A 56 4.42 -5.05 0.36
C THR A 56 4.20 -3.55 0.25
N LEU A 57 3.25 -3.01 1.01
CA LEU A 57 2.79 -1.63 0.91
C LEU A 57 2.90 -0.94 2.27
N ASP A 58 3.16 0.36 2.25
CA ASP A 58 3.08 1.18 3.45
C ASP A 58 1.60 1.52 3.77
N LEU A 59 1.27 1.89 5.01
CA LEU A 59 -0.12 2.16 5.41
C LEU A 59 -0.76 3.36 4.71
N ASP A 60 0.06 4.25 4.15
CA ASP A 60 -0.32 5.40 3.35
C ASP A 60 -0.34 5.11 1.84
N GLU A 61 -0.27 3.84 1.45
CA GLU A 61 -0.22 3.39 0.06
C GLU A 61 -1.34 2.43 -0.32
N TYR A 62 -1.88 2.60 -1.53
CA TYR A 62 -3.01 1.82 -2.01
C TYR A 62 -2.84 1.50 -3.49
N VAL A 63 -3.08 0.24 -3.87
CA VAL A 63 -3.08 -0.14 -5.28
C VAL A 63 -4.46 0.11 -5.88
N VAL A 64 -4.48 0.93 -6.92
CA VAL A 64 -5.68 1.42 -7.58
C VAL A 64 -5.75 0.81 -8.98
N PRO A 65 -6.66 -0.15 -9.25
CA PRO A 65 -7.05 -0.46 -10.62
C PRO A 65 -7.67 0.77 -11.27
N LEU A 66 -7.39 0.98 -12.54
CA LEU A 66 -7.95 2.03 -13.38
C LEU A 66 -8.83 1.41 -14.47
N PRO A 67 -9.76 2.16 -15.07
CA PRO A 67 -10.62 1.63 -16.13
C PRO A 67 -9.80 0.92 -17.22
N PRO A 68 -10.30 -0.21 -17.75
CA PRO A 68 -11.64 -0.78 -17.54
C PRO A 68 -11.76 -1.71 -16.32
N TYR A 69 -10.69 -1.94 -15.56
CA TYR A 69 -10.68 -2.94 -14.50
C TYR A 69 -11.36 -2.44 -13.24
N GLU A 70 -12.21 -3.24 -12.62
CA GLU A 70 -12.85 -2.93 -11.32
C GLU A 70 -11.93 -3.29 -10.15
N THR A 71 -11.30 -4.47 -10.20
CA THR A 71 -10.38 -4.96 -9.16
C THR A 71 -8.95 -5.14 -9.67
N ILE A 72 -8.00 -5.16 -8.73
CA ILE A 72 -6.60 -5.50 -9.03
C ILE A 72 -6.45 -6.96 -9.49
N VAL A 73 -7.30 -7.85 -8.99
CA VAL A 73 -7.25 -9.29 -9.33
C VAL A 73 -7.61 -9.49 -10.80
N ASP A 74 -8.66 -8.81 -11.28
CA ASP A 74 -9.06 -8.86 -12.69
C ASP A 74 -7.92 -8.41 -13.59
N TYR A 75 -7.29 -7.27 -13.25
CA TYR A 75 -6.16 -6.73 -13.97
C TYR A 75 -4.99 -7.72 -14.03
N ILE A 76 -4.61 -8.29 -12.88
CA ILE A 76 -3.48 -9.22 -12.78
C ILE A 76 -3.75 -10.49 -13.58
N HIS A 77 -4.93 -11.08 -13.43
CA HIS A 77 -5.29 -12.33 -14.09
C HIS A 77 -5.27 -12.17 -15.62
N GLU A 78 -5.85 -11.09 -16.15
CA GLU A 78 -5.93 -10.84 -17.58
C GLU A 78 -4.57 -10.51 -18.22
N ASN A 79 -3.73 -9.74 -17.53
CA ASN A 79 -2.48 -9.21 -18.10
C ASN A 79 -1.24 -10.03 -17.75
N PHE A 80 -1.25 -10.74 -16.62
CA PHE A 80 -0.06 -11.43 -16.08
C PHE A 80 -0.33 -12.86 -15.64
N GLY A 81 -1.59 -13.31 -15.58
CA GLY A 81 -1.97 -14.62 -15.06
C GLY A 81 -1.21 -15.77 -15.71
N ARG A 82 -0.99 -15.69 -17.03
CA ARG A 82 -0.28 -16.70 -17.85
C ARG A 82 1.23 -16.52 -17.94
N LEU A 83 1.78 -15.41 -17.48
CA LEU A 83 3.20 -15.12 -17.60
C LEU A 83 3.99 -15.82 -16.49
N ILE A 84 5.20 -16.29 -16.77
CA ILE A 84 6.10 -16.88 -15.77
C ILE A 84 7.06 -15.79 -15.29
N ILE A 85 6.60 -14.99 -14.33
CA ILE A 85 7.29 -13.77 -13.86
C ILE A 85 7.39 -13.75 -12.33
N GLY A 86 8.43 -13.10 -11.82
CA GLY A 86 8.68 -12.97 -10.38
C GLY A 86 7.86 -11.86 -9.73
N SER A 87 7.69 -10.74 -10.43
CA SER A 87 6.94 -9.60 -9.87
C SER A 87 6.43 -8.61 -10.91
N ILE A 88 5.51 -7.75 -10.46
CA ILE A 88 4.97 -6.61 -11.20
C ILE A 88 5.40 -5.33 -10.45
N ASN A 89 5.98 -4.37 -11.16
CA ASN A 89 6.48 -3.11 -10.60
C ASN A 89 5.42 -1.99 -10.61
N LEU A 90 4.92 -1.61 -9.44
CA LEU A 90 3.90 -0.57 -9.32
C LEU A 90 4.53 0.83 -9.27
N TRP A 91 4.09 1.70 -10.18
CA TRP A 91 4.51 3.10 -10.21
C TRP A 91 3.67 3.96 -9.28
N SER A 92 4.37 4.72 -8.44
CA SER A 92 3.77 5.57 -7.43
C SER A 92 3.25 6.87 -8.03
N GLN A 93 1.98 7.16 -7.78
CA GLN A 93 1.41 8.49 -7.92
C GLN A 93 1.30 9.09 -6.52
N PHE A 94 2.05 10.15 -6.28
CA PHE A 94 2.01 10.84 -4.99
C PHE A 94 0.81 11.77 -4.92
N PHE A 95 0.06 11.67 -3.83
CA PHE A 95 -1.06 12.52 -3.46
C PHE A 95 -0.69 13.33 -2.22
N CYS A 96 -1.10 14.60 -2.21
CA CYS A 96 -0.63 15.65 -1.31
C CYS A 96 -1.81 16.56 -0.93
N ASN A 97 -1.63 17.32 0.16
CA ASN A 97 -2.63 18.26 0.66
C ASN A 97 -2.14 19.70 0.43
N LYS A 98 -3.07 20.60 0.06
CA LYS A 98 -2.84 22.03 -0.15
C LYS A 98 -2.23 22.74 1.07
N ASN A 99 -2.55 22.29 2.29
CA ASN A 99 -2.16 22.95 3.55
C ASN A 99 -1.20 22.13 4.41
N ALA A 100 -0.22 21.45 3.82
CA ALA A 100 0.62 20.55 4.60
C ALA A 100 1.55 21.23 5.63
N SER A 101 1.82 22.53 5.50
CA SER A 101 2.53 23.32 6.51
C SER A 101 1.67 23.62 7.75
N ALA A 102 0.35 23.56 7.63
CA ALA A 102 -0.61 23.75 8.72
C ALA A 102 -1.12 22.42 9.30
N TYR A 103 -0.68 21.28 8.74
CA TYR A 103 -1.04 19.97 9.25
C TYR A 103 -0.15 19.65 10.46
N THR A 104 -0.58 20.11 11.64
CA THR A 104 -0.43 19.25 12.81
C THR A 104 -1.25 18.01 12.50
N ALA A 105 -0.66 16.82 12.60
CA ALA A 105 -1.45 15.61 12.68
C ALA A 105 -2.38 15.77 13.88
N ASP A 106 -3.57 16.34 13.66
CA ASP A 106 -4.61 16.30 14.65
C ASP A 106 -5.06 14.86 14.62
N GLU A 107 -4.39 14.05 15.45
CA GLU A 107 -4.66 12.63 15.66
C GLU A 107 -6.15 12.39 16.02
N ASN A 108 -6.90 13.46 16.31
CA ASN A 108 -8.31 13.47 16.63
C ASN A 108 -9.27 13.69 15.45
N ASP A 109 -8.81 14.10 14.26
CA ASP A 109 -9.70 14.11 13.08
C ASP A 109 -9.82 12.67 12.57
N THR A 110 -10.69 11.89 13.20
CA THR A 110 -11.07 10.54 12.79
C THR A 110 -12.23 10.53 11.80
N ASN A 111 -12.76 11.71 11.44
CA ASN A 111 -14.00 11.83 10.69
C ASN A 111 -13.80 11.76 9.17
N HIS A 112 -12.56 11.83 8.69
CA HIS A 112 -12.25 11.80 7.27
C HIS A 112 -11.19 10.73 6.96
N LEU A 113 -11.40 10.00 5.87
CA LEU A 113 -10.41 9.07 5.34
C LEU A 113 -9.23 9.85 4.75
N THR A 114 -8.02 9.27 4.79
CA THR A 114 -6.82 9.86 4.17
C THR A 114 -7.09 10.24 2.71
N ILE A 115 -7.73 9.38 1.92
CA ILE A 115 -8.10 9.64 0.53
C ILE A 115 -8.98 10.89 0.31
N GLU A 116 -9.74 11.32 1.32
CA GLU A 116 -10.61 12.49 1.21
C GLU A 116 -9.85 13.81 1.39
N ARG A 117 -8.70 13.76 2.05
CA ARG A 117 -7.89 14.93 2.41
C ARG A 117 -6.83 15.29 1.37
N PHE A 118 -6.37 14.31 0.60
CA PHE A 118 -5.24 14.44 -0.29
C PHE A 118 -5.71 14.50 -1.75
N THR A 119 -6.21 15.67 -2.14
CA THR A 119 -6.82 15.93 -3.45
C THR A 119 -5.87 16.56 -4.47
N LEU A 120 -4.62 16.84 -4.09
CA LEU A 120 -3.58 17.25 -5.03
C LEU A 120 -2.68 16.06 -5.33
N ARG A 121 -2.08 16.02 -6.50
CA ARG A 121 -1.08 15.00 -6.85
C ARG A 121 0.13 15.59 -7.55
N ALA A 122 1.25 14.89 -7.46
CA ALA A 122 2.40 15.16 -8.32
C ALA A 122 2.00 15.08 -9.81
N PRO A 123 2.56 15.92 -10.68
CA PRO A 123 2.14 16.00 -12.08
C PRO A 123 2.43 14.71 -12.83
N ASN A 124 3.53 14.05 -12.48
CA ASN A 124 4.00 12.80 -13.05
C ASN A 124 4.12 11.70 -12.00
N ARG A 125 3.99 10.45 -12.44
CA ARG A 125 4.28 9.28 -11.61
C ARG A 125 5.78 9.10 -11.42
N LEU A 126 6.18 8.66 -10.23
CA LEU A 126 7.58 8.40 -9.94
C LEU A 126 7.97 6.99 -10.42
N LYS A 127 8.88 6.96 -11.39
CA LYS A 127 9.36 5.72 -12.03
C LYS A 127 10.61 5.12 -11.39
N ARG A 128 11.15 5.71 -10.30
CA ARG A 128 12.38 5.23 -9.63
C ARG A 128 12.38 5.50 -8.12
N GLY A 129 12.94 4.56 -7.35
CA GLY A 129 13.37 4.79 -5.96
C GLY A 129 12.32 4.58 -4.86
N ARG A 130 11.02 4.58 -5.19
CA ARG A 130 9.90 4.35 -4.23
C ARG A 130 8.83 3.41 -4.76
N GLN A 131 9.16 2.65 -5.79
CA GLN A 131 8.27 1.64 -6.34
C GLN A 131 7.96 0.58 -5.29
N LYS A 132 6.77 0.01 -5.38
CA LYS A 132 6.41 -1.22 -4.67
C LYS A 132 6.12 -2.29 -5.70
N TYR A 133 6.06 -3.52 -5.24
CA TYR A 133 5.91 -4.67 -6.11
C TYR A 133 4.85 -5.60 -5.57
N LEU A 134 4.20 -6.27 -6.51
CA LEU A 134 3.43 -7.47 -6.24
C LEU A 134 4.30 -8.64 -6.70
N TYR A 135 4.60 -9.55 -5.79
CA TYR A 135 5.51 -10.66 -6.00
C TYR A 135 4.71 -11.94 -6.16
N ARG A 136 5.19 -12.86 -6.99
CA ARG A 136 4.77 -14.27 -6.96
C ARG A 136 5.71 -15.02 -6.04
N PRO A 137 5.27 -15.43 -4.82
CA PRO A 137 6.14 -16.03 -3.83
C PRO A 137 6.96 -17.21 -4.37
N ARG A 138 6.33 -18.08 -5.17
CA ARG A 138 6.98 -19.24 -5.80
C ARG A 138 8.18 -18.90 -6.69
N PHE A 139 8.26 -17.68 -7.20
CA PHE A 139 9.26 -17.24 -8.17
C PHE A 139 10.24 -16.20 -7.62
N VAL A 140 10.16 -15.91 -6.31
CA VAL A 140 10.96 -14.89 -5.65
C VAL A 140 11.61 -15.44 -4.39
N GLN A 141 12.93 -15.28 -4.30
CA GLN A 141 13.72 -15.81 -3.18
C GLN A 141 14.15 -14.71 -2.21
N TYR A 142 14.33 -13.48 -2.70
CA TYR A 142 14.77 -12.38 -1.87
C TYR A 142 14.04 -11.07 -2.17
N LEU A 143 13.48 -10.48 -1.11
CA LEU A 143 12.69 -9.26 -1.12
C LEU A 143 13.35 -8.09 -0.39
N SER A 144 13.06 -6.89 -0.85
CA SER A 144 13.24 -5.64 -0.13
C SER A 144 12.02 -4.76 -0.41
N ILE A 145 11.70 -3.84 0.50
CA ILE A 145 10.48 -3.03 0.45
C ILE A 145 10.26 -2.27 -0.88
N HIS A 146 11.33 -2.00 -1.62
CA HIS A 146 11.28 -1.32 -2.92
C HIS A 146 11.84 -2.15 -4.08
N ARG A 147 12.07 -3.45 -3.92
CA ARG A 147 12.58 -4.30 -5.01
C ARG A 147 12.48 -5.80 -4.70
N GLN A 148 12.19 -6.57 -5.73
CA GLN A 148 12.67 -7.95 -5.81
C GLN A 148 14.19 -7.92 -6.06
N VAL A 149 14.98 -8.56 -5.20
CA VAL A 149 16.44 -8.65 -5.36
C VAL A 149 16.81 -9.91 -6.12
N ILE A 150 16.20 -11.05 -5.77
CA ILE A 150 16.48 -12.36 -6.37
C ILE A 150 15.14 -13.03 -6.75
N GLY A 151 15.00 -13.46 -8.00
CA GLY A 151 13.84 -14.17 -8.53
C GLY A 151 13.77 -14.08 -10.07
N LEU A 152 12.63 -14.49 -10.64
CA LEU A 152 12.37 -14.40 -12.09
C LEU A 152 12.21 -12.96 -12.60
N SER A 153 11.90 -12.79 -13.89
CA SER A 153 11.76 -11.46 -14.52
C SER A 153 10.69 -10.60 -13.84
N LYS A 154 10.84 -9.28 -14.02
CA LYS A 154 9.95 -8.26 -13.47
C LYS A 154 9.21 -7.63 -14.63
N GLU A 155 7.90 -7.54 -14.53
CA GLU A 155 7.08 -6.88 -15.53
C GLU A 155 6.65 -5.49 -15.09
N GLN A 156 6.46 -4.64 -16.10
CA GLN A 156 6.01 -3.28 -15.91
C GLN A 156 4.55 -3.18 -16.35
N PRO A 157 3.61 -2.92 -15.42
CA PRO A 157 2.22 -2.73 -15.77
C PRO A 157 1.97 -1.40 -16.48
N SER A 158 0.85 -1.36 -17.19
CA SER A 158 0.36 -0.17 -17.90
C SER A 158 -0.05 0.92 -16.92
N GLU A 159 0.50 2.13 -17.11
CA GLU A 159 0.08 3.33 -16.34
C GLU A 159 -1.41 3.62 -16.47
N LYS A 160 -2.02 3.22 -17.58
CA LYS A 160 -3.43 3.50 -17.84
C LYS A 160 -4.37 2.61 -17.03
N HIS A 161 -3.89 1.47 -16.54
CA HIS A 161 -4.74 0.41 -15.99
C HIS A 161 -4.49 0.12 -14.50
N ILE A 162 -3.32 0.51 -13.96
CA ILE A 162 -3.04 0.39 -12.54
C ILE A 162 -2.13 1.52 -12.06
N MET A 163 -2.24 1.84 -10.78
CA MET A 163 -1.46 2.87 -10.10
C MET A 163 -1.25 2.50 -8.64
N LEU A 164 -0.11 2.86 -8.07
CA LEU A 164 0.07 2.88 -6.63
C LEU A 164 -0.18 4.32 -6.14
N ALA A 165 -1.30 4.58 -5.49
CA ALA A 165 -1.53 5.86 -4.82
C ALA A 165 -0.69 5.89 -3.53
N HIS A 166 0.10 6.95 -3.34
CA HIS A 166 0.91 7.15 -2.13
C HIS A 166 0.58 8.52 -1.53
N TYR A 167 0.01 8.52 -0.33
CA TYR A 167 -0.47 9.72 0.35
C TYR A 167 0.61 10.31 1.27
N VAL A 168 1.21 11.43 0.85
CA VAL A 168 2.38 12.00 1.53
C VAL A 168 2.00 13.16 2.42
N PHE A 169 2.10 12.97 3.73
CA PHE A 169 2.15 14.07 4.68
C PHE A 169 3.38 14.94 4.35
N MET A 170 3.19 16.18 3.88
CA MET A 170 4.34 17.06 3.57
C MET A 170 4.96 17.58 4.85
N THR A 171 5.83 16.78 5.46
CA THR A 171 6.90 17.31 6.31
C THR A 171 8.01 17.84 5.40
N ARG A 172 8.82 18.81 5.86
CA ARG A 172 9.86 19.51 5.08
C ARG A 172 10.85 18.60 4.33
N LEU A 173 10.92 17.29 4.64
CA LEU A 173 11.83 16.30 4.06
C LEU A 173 11.39 15.68 2.71
N ARG A 174 10.18 15.97 2.18
CA ARG A 174 9.63 15.26 1.01
C ARG A 174 9.35 16.11 -0.25
N ALA A 175 10.04 17.25 -0.41
CA ALA A 175 10.09 17.96 -1.70
C ALA A 175 10.58 17.07 -2.87
N MET A 176 11.29 15.97 -2.56
CA MET A 176 11.73 14.96 -3.52
C MET A 176 10.61 14.11 -4.15
N SER A 177 9.37 14.20 -3.65
CA SER A 177 8.23 13.39 -4.14
C SER A 177 7.45 14.04 -5.28
N GLY A 178 7.87 15.20 -5.79
CA GLY A 178 7.17 15.93 -6.85
C GLY A 178 5.89 16.64 -6.40
N CYS A 179 5.65 16.70 -5.07
CA CYS A 179 4.55 17.44 -4.47
C CYS A 179 5.00 18.82 -4.00
N GLY A 180 5.32 19.71 -4.95
CA GLY A 180 5.45 21.14 -4.69
C GLY A 180 4.17 21.87 -5.07
N LEU A 181 3.73 22.85 -4.28
CA LEU A 181 2.48 23.60 -4.52
C LEU A 181 2.36 24.16 -5.95
N ASN A 182 3.49 24.50 -6.59
CA ASN A 182 3.53 25.09 -7.93
C ASN A 182 3.49 24.05 -9.06
N GLU A 183 3.66 22.77 -8.77
CA GLU A 183 3.74 21.69 -9.77
C GLU A 183 2.63 20.65 -9.61
N THR A 184 1.84 20.72 -8.53
CA THR A 184 0.76 19.78 -8.25
C THR A 184 -0.48 20.02 -9.11
N VAL A 185 -1.21 18.95 -9.39
CA VAL A 185 -2.48 18.95 -10.12
C VAL A 185 -3.60 18.48 -9.19
N GLU A 186 -4.76 19.12 -9.24
CA GLU A 186 -5.94 18.62 -8.53
C GLU A 186 -6.43 17.31 -9.14
N ASP A 187 -6.63 16.29 -8.30
CA ASP A 187 -7.07 14.97 -8.70
C ASP A 187 -7.88 14.32 -7.56
N ILE A 188 -9.20 14.28 -7.77
CA ILE A 188 -10.16 13.62 -6.88
C ILE A 188 -10.63 12.27 -7.44
N SER A 189 -10.00 11.75 -8.50
CA SER A 189 -10.46 10.55 -9.20
C SER A 189 -10.45 9.31 -8.32
N VAL A 190 -9.38 9.12 -7.54
CA VAL A 190 -9.25 8.00 -6.60
C VAL A 190 -10.32 8.13 -5.52
N ARG A 191 -10.53 9.34 -4.96
CA ARG A 191 -11.59 9.60 -3.98
C ARG A 191 -12.97 9.26 -4.54
N ASN A 192 -13.33 9.76 -5.72
CA ASN A 192 -14.63 9.49 -6.32
C ASN A 192 -14.87 7.99 -6.57
N ARG A 193 -13.80 7.26 -6.90
CA ARG A 193 -13.86 5.83 -7.13
C ARG A 193 -14.02 5.02 -5.84
N PHE A 194 -13.33 5.41 -4.77
CA PHE A 194 -13.23 4.60 -3.55
C PHE A 194 -13.99 5.15 -2.36
N ALA A 195 -14.12 6.45 -2.13
CA ALA A 195 -14.71 6.97 -0.88
C ALA A 195 -16.15 6.45 -0.68
N ASN A 196 -16.97 6.50 -1.73
CA ASN A 196 -18.34 5.97 -1.66
C ASN A 196 -18.33 4.42 -1.67
N LYS A 197 -17.63 3.79 -2.61
CA LYS A 197 -17.61 2.32 -2.74
C LYS A 197 -16.97 1.59 -1.56
N VAL A 198 -15.89 2.12 -0.98
CA VAL A 198 -15.15 1.50 0.14
C VAL A 198 -15.89 1.69 1.43
N LYS A 199 -16.48 2.86 1.68
CA LYS A 199 -17.34 3.04 2.85
C LYS A 199 -18.50 2.06 2.80
N ASP A 200 -19.22 2.02 1.67
CA ASP A 200 -20.35 1.11 1.48
C ASP A 200 -19.92 -0.37 1.51
N ALA A 201 -18.77 -0.73 0.90
CA ALA A 201 -18.27 -2.10 0.88
C ALA A 201 -17.74 -2.55 2.23
N ILE A 202 -17.05 -1.69 2.99
CA ILE A 202 -16.63 -1.96 4.36
C ILE A 202 -17.87 -2.10 5.23
N GLU A 203 -18.83 -1.18 5.16
CA GLU A 203 -20.09 -1.26 5.90
C GLU A 203 -20.87 -2.53 5.52
N THR A 204 -20.91 -2.91 4.24
CA THR A 204 -21.57 -4.13 3.76
C THR A 204 -20.84 -5.40 4.20
N LEU A 205 -19.50 -5.47 4.11
CA LEU A 205 -18.70 -6.58 4.63
C LEU A 205 -18.87 -6.71 6.14
N MET A 206 -18.84 -5.57 6.84
CA MET A 206 -19.07 -5.48 8.28
C MET A 206 -20.47 -6.00 8.63
N ASN A 207 -21.51 -5.56 7.91
CA ASN A 207 -22.86 -6.00 8.16
C ASN A 207 -23.05 -7.49 7.80
N LYS A 208 -22.55 -7.95 6.66
CA LYS A 208 -22.72 -9.32 6.18
C LYS A 208 -22.04 -10.35 7.08
N HIS A 209 -20.84 -10.06 7.59
CA HIS A 209 -20.06 -11.01 8.38
C HIS A 209 -20.20 -10.83 9.89
N TYR A 210 -20.66 -9.66 10.35
CA TYR A 210 -20.61 -9.32 11.78
C TYR A 210 -21.94 -8.80 12.37
N SER A 211 -23.02 -8.61 11.60
CA SER A 211 -24.36 -8.28 12.16
C SER A 211 -25.00 -9.43 12.95
N ASN A 212 -24.59 -10.68 12.72
CA ASN A 212 -25.18 -11.86 13.37
C ASN A 212 -24.45 -12.31 14.63
N ARG A 213 -23.61 -11.44 15.22
CA ARG A 213 -23.00 -11.69 16.55
C ARG A 213 -23.47 -10.67 17.58
N SER A 214 -24.78 -10.48 17.65
CA SER A 214 -25.41 -9.98 18.87
C SER A 214 -25.39 -11.11 19.92
N ILE A 215 -24.52 -10.93 20.93
CA ILE A 215 -24.69 -11.37 22.32
C ILE A 215 -25.01 -12.86 22.51
N LEU A 216 -23.97 -13.63 22.84
CA LEU A 216 -23.98 -14.64 23.91
C LEU A 216 -22.67 -14.51 24.69
#